data_AF-A0A6I5KYR2-F1
#
_entry.id   AF-A0A6I5KYR2-F1
#
_cell.length_a   1.000
_cell.length_b   1.000
_cell.length_c   1.000
_cell.angle_alpha   90.00
_cell.angle_beta   90.00
_cell.angle_gamma   90.00
#
_symmetry.space_group_name_H-M   'P 1'
#
loop_
_entity.id
_entity.type
_entity.pdbx_description
1 polymer ?
#
loop_
_entity_poly.entity_id
_entity_poly.type
_entity_poly.pdbx_seq_one_letter_code
_entity_poly.pdbx_strand_id
1 'polypeptide(L)'
;MDTQKIIQFITRQEKILLGVSSKLALRLNLQPIVIRIVFVVLTLLFIPLGILAYLGGYLILNKMAGKMLILALIGAFLGIPFSYYFQSEMVQRMAGGITGYVKNFVSIVDDVDRFVGNGMDIIWDAMIGVVVFMLIGGAIGYFMDASKRKSGQNDEK
;
A
#
# COMPACT_ATOMS: atom_id res chain seq x y z
N MET A 1 -8.40 -41.58 12.88
CA MET A 1 -8.17 -40.42 11.99
C MET A 1 -7.86 -39.24 12.90
N ASP A 2 -6.60 -38.81 12.94
CA ASP A 2 -6.06 -37.90 13.96
C ASP A 2 -6.64 -36.49 13.84
N THR A 3 -7.37 -36.03 14.86
CA THR A 3 -7.96 -34.69 14.94
C THR A 3 -6.89 -33.59 14.80
N GLN A 4 -5.64 -33.87 15.16
CA GLN A 4 -4.50 -32.96 14.98
C GLN A 4 -4.11 -32.72 13.51
N LYS A 5 -4.31 -33.71 12.63
CA LYS A 5 -4.03 -33.54 11.18
C LYS A 5 -5.07 -32.65 10.49
N ILE A 6 -6.31 -32.63 10.96
CA ILE A 6 -7.38 -31.81 10.39
C ILE A 6 -7.16 -30.34 10.74
N ILE A 7 -6.75 -30.05 11.99
CA ILE A 7 -6.36 -28.70 12.41
C ILE A 7 -5.19 -28.21 11.56
N GLN A 8 -4.15 -29.03 11.35
CA GLN A 8 -3.00 -28.67 10.51
C GLN A 8 -3.37 -28.37 9.04
N PHE A 9 -4.38 -29.06 8.49
CA PHE A 9 -4.84 -28.86 7.11
C PHE A 9 -5.70 -27.59 6.95
N ILE A 10 -6.46 -27.20 7.97
CA ILE A 10 -7.20 -25.93 8.02
C ILE A 10 -6.26 -24.75 8.32
N THR A 11 -5.18 -24.96 9.09
CA THR A 11 -4.13 -23.95 9.34
C THR A 11 -3.18 -23.71 8.17
N ARG A 12 -3.41 -24.30 6.99
CA ARG A 12 -2.81 -23.83 5.72
C ARG A 12 -3.30 -22.43 5.30
N GLN A 13 -3.90 -21.66 6.21
CA GLN A 13 -4.17 -20.22 6.09
C GLN A 13 -2.94 -19.41 5.67
N GLU A 14 -1.72 -19.90 5.90
CA GLU A 14 -0.50 -19.26 5.41
C GLU A 14 -0.41 -19.19 3.88
N LYS A 15 -1.14 -20.07 3.15
CA LYS A 15 -1.13 -20.10 1.68
C LYS A 15 -2.24 -19.27 1.03
N ILE A 16 -3.25 -18.84 1.79
CA ILE A 16 -4.35 -18.06 1.24
C ILE A 16 -4.13 -16.62 1.69
N LEU A 17 -3.82 -15.74 0.71
CA LEU A 17 -3.64 -14.29 0.87
C LEU A 17 -2.35 -13.88 1.61
N LEU A 18 -1.16 -14.32 1.17
CA LEU A 18 0.15 -13.83 1.65
C LEU A 18 0.41 -13.93 3.18
N GLY A 19 -0.46 -14.61 3.94
CA GLY A 19 -0.33 -14.79 5.38
C GLY A 19 -0.50 -13.55 6.26
N VAL A 20 -0.88 -12.38 5.70
CA VAL A 20 -0.98 -11.11 6.44
C VAL A 20 -1.96 -11.20 7.59
N SER A 21 -3.19 -11.67 7.29
CA SER A 21 -4.26 -11.77 8.28
C SER A 21 -3.90 -12.73 9.41
N SER A 22 -3.18 -13.82 9.09
CA SER A 22 -2.74 -14.82 10.07
C SER A 22 -1.65 -14.26 11.00
N LYS A 23 -0.64 -13.58 10.43
CA LYS A 23 0.44 -12.94 11.21
C LYS A 23 -0.06 -11.77 12.06
N LEU A 24 -0.99 -10.97 11.55
CA LEU A 24 -1.59 -9.85 12.28
C LEU A 24 -2.47 -10.39 13.43
N ALA A 25 -3.22 -11.46 13.19
CA ALA A 25 -4.08 -12.12 14.16
C ALA A 25 -3.29 -12.71 15.33
N LEU A 26 -2.16 -13.37 15.04
CA LEU A 26 -1.24 -13.87 16.06
C LEU A 26 -0.63 -12.76 16.93
N ARG A 27 -0.28 -11.61 16.34
CA ARG A 27 0.27 -10.48 17.11
C ARG A 27 -0.77 -9.77 17.98
N LEU A 28 -2.01 -9.67 17.49
CA LEU A 28 -3.09 -8.98 18.19
C LEU A 28 -3.92 -9.93 19.07
N ASN A 29 -3.57 -11.22 19.10
CA ASN A 29 -4.31 -12.28 19.80
C ASN A 29 -5.80 -12.32 19.41
N LEU A 30 -6.08 -12.10 18.12
CA LEU A 30 -7.42 -12.08 17.53
C LEU A 30 -7.60 -13.27 16.58
N GLN A 31 -8.85 -13.58 16.24
CA GLN A 31 -9.13 -14.59 15.22
C GLN A 31 -8.83 -14.04 13.81
N PRO A 32 -8.16 -14.81 12.91
CA PRO A 32 -7.84 -14.37 11.55
C PRO A 32 -9.05 -13.95 10.71
N ILE A 33 -10.23 -14.51 11.01
CA ILE A 33 -11.49 -14.16 10.33
C ILE A 33 -11.87 -12.68 10.58
N VAL A 34 -11.64 -12.19 11.81
CA VAL A 34 -11.97 -10.82 12.20
C VAL A 34 -11.11 -9.83 11.42
N ILE A 35 -9.83 -10.13 11.27
CA ILE A 35 -8.90 -9.27 10.52
C ILE A 35 -9.26 -9.21 9.04
N ARG A 36 -9.70 -10.33 8.44
CA ARG A 36 -10.18 -10.34 7.06
C ARG A 36 -11.42 -9.46 6.89
N ILE A 37 -12.38 -9.55 7.82
CA ILE A 37 -13.57 -8.72 7.80
C ILE A 37 -13.20 -7.24 7.92
N VAL A 38 -12.27 -6.89 8.80
CA VAL A 38 -11.78 -5.51 8.94
C VAL A 38 -11.18 -5.00 7.63
N PHE A 39 -10.34 -5.77 6.96
CA PHE A 39 -9.78 -5.34 5.66
C PHE A 39 -10.83 -5.24 4.56
N VAL A 40 -11.80 -6.16 4.52
CA VAL A 40 -12.90 -6.12 3.54
C VAL A 40 -13.80 -4.91 3.79
N VAL A 41 -14.15 -4.63 5.04
CA VAL A 41 -14.95 -3.45 5.43
C VAL A 41 -14.17 -2.17 5.15
N LEU A 42 -12.88 -2.12 5.47
CA LEU A 42 -12.00 -0.99 5.16
C LEU A 42 -11.88 -0.78 3.65
N THR A 43 -11.85 -1.86 2.87
CA THR A 43 -11.83 -1.77 1.40
C THR A 43 -13.17 -1.26 0.88
N LEU A 44 -14.30 -1.76 1.38
CA LEU A 44 -15.64 -1.33 0.95
C LEU A 44 -15.92 0.13 1.32
N LEU A 45 -15.47 0.59 2.49
CA LEU A 45 -15.66 1.98 2.93
C LEU A 45 -14.70 2.95 2.24
N PHE A 46 -13.50 2.48 1.92
CA PHE A 46 -12.46 3.30 1.31
C PHE A 46 -11.72 2.48 0.26
N ILE A 47 -12.30 2.34 -0.94
CA ILE A 47 -11.63 1.73 -2.09
C ILE A 47 -10.63 2.80 -2.60
N PRO A 48 -9.31 2.74 -2.30
CA PRO A 48 -8.46 1.53 -2.25
C PRO A 48 -7.65 1.33 -0.94
N LEU A 49 -7.95 2.09 0.11
CA LEU A 49 -7.28 2.13 1.42
C LEU A 49 -7.19 0.74 2.10
N GLY A 50 -8.22 -0.10 1.95
CA GLY A 50 -8.17 -1.46 2.52
C GLY A 50 -7.13 -2.37 1.84
N ILE A 51 -6.94 -2.22 0.53
CA ILE A 51 -5.93 -2.95 -0.24
C ILE A 51 -4.52 -2.45 0.13
N LEU A 52 -4.37 -1.13 0.30
CA LEU A 52 -3.13 -0.51 0.78
C LEU A 52 -2.74 -0.98 2.17
N ALA A 53 -3.69 -0.95 3.10
CA ALA A 53 -3.45 -1.40 4.47
C ALA A 53 -3.08 -2.89 4.50
N TYR A 54 -3.66 -3.70 3.60
CA TYR A 54 -3.32 -5.11 3.45
C TYR A 54 -1.88 -5.32 2.97
N LEU A 55 -1.49 -4.61 1.91
CA LEU A 55 -0.14 -4.67 1.35
C LEU A 55 0.90 -4.09 2.30
N GLY A 56 0.60 -2.97 2.96
CA GLY A 56 1.41 -2.40 4.03
C GLY A 56 1.56 -3.37 5.21
N GLY A 57 0.47 -4.01 5.63
CA GLY A 57 0.48 -5.03 6.67
C GLY A 57 1.33 -6.24 6.30
N TYR A 58 1.28 -6.70 5.04
CA TYR A 58 2.16 -7.75 4.53
C TYR A 58 3.63 -7.37 4.68
N LEU A 59 3.97 -6.15 4.26
CA LEU A 59 5.33 -5.61 4.29
C LEU A 59 5.86 -5.46 5.72
N ILE A 60 5.03 -5.00 6.66
CA ILE A 60 5.40 -4.78 8.06
C ILE A 60 5.57 -6.11 8.83
N LEU A 61 4.71 -7.09 8.57
CA LEU A 61 4.69 -8.36 9.29
C LEU A 61 5.71 -9.37 8.78
N ASN A 62 6.20 -9.20 7.55
CA ASN A 62 7.34 -9.96 7.09
C ASN A 62 8.62 -9.27 7.59
N LYS A 63 9.43 -9.96 8.41
CA LYS A 63 10.73 -9.50 8.94
C LYS A 63 11.76 -9.09 7.85
N MET A 64 11.40 -9.08 6.57
CA MET A 64 12.09 -8.34 5.49
C MET A 64 11.82 -6.83 5.58
N ALA A 65 11.89 -6.25 6.78
CA ALA A 65 11.68 -4.84 7.07
C ALA A 65 12.90 -3.97 6.66
N GLY A 66 13.58 -4.35 5.57
CA GLY A 66 14.76 -3.66 5.05
C GLY A 66 14.40 -2.67 3.94
N LYS A 67 15.19 -2.69 2.87
CA LYS A 67 15.11 -1.76 1.73
C LYS A 67 13.74 -1.74 1.05
N MET A 68 12.99 -2.85 1.10
CA MET A 68 11.61 -2.94 0.57
C MET A 68 10.66 -1.96 1.26
N LEU A 69 10.68 -1.89 2.60
CA LEU A 69 9.83 -0.98 3.36
C LEU A 69 10.25 0.49 3.14
N ILE A 70 11.55 0.76 3.19
CA ILE A 70 12.10 2.11 3.00
C ILE A 70 11.72 2.64 1.61
N LEU A 71 11.90 1.84 0.56
CA LEU A 71 11.57 2.24 -0.80
C LEU A 71 10.06 2.32 -1.04
N ALA A 72 9.25 1.46 -0.42
CA ALA A 72 7.80 1.59 -0.47
C ALA A 72 7.32 2.88 0.21
N LEU A 73 7.90 3.28 1.33
CA LEU A 73 7.58 4.53 2.02
C LEU A 73 8.05 5.76 1.25
N ILE A 74 9.25 5.71 0.66
CA ILE A 74 9.73 6.77 -0.25
C ILE A 74 8.80 6.87 -1.47
N GLY A 75 8.40 5.73 -2.04
CA GLY A 75 7.42 5.67 -3.12
C GLY A 75 6.09 6.30 -2.73
N ALA A 76 5.53 5.93 -1.57
CA ALA A 76 4.31 6.53 -1.05
C ALA A 76 4.42 8.06 -0.88
N PHE A 77 5.54 8.52 -0.31
CA PHE A 77 5.82 9.94 -0.12
C PHE A 77 5.93 10.70 -1.45
N LEU A 78 6.62 10.12 -2.43
CA LEU A 78 6.74 10.67 -3.79
C LEU A 78 5.44 10.57 -4.60
N GLY A 79 4.55 9.64 -4.24
CA GLY A 79 3.26 9.49 -4.90
C GLY A 79 2.36 10.72 -4.71
N ILE A 80 2.54 11.48 -3.62
CA ILE A 80 1.82 12.74 -3.40
C ILE A 80 2.19 13.77 -4.49
N PRO A 81 3.46 14.22 -4.65
CA PRO A 81 3.81 15.16 -5.72
C PRO A 81 3.57 14.58 -7.11
N PHE A 82 3.84 13.28 -7.35
CA PHE A 82 3.65 12.71 -8.68
C PHE A 82 2.20 12.47 -9.06
N SER A 83 1.28 12.41 -8.10
CA SER A 83 -0.15 12.36 -8.40
C SER A 83 -0.64 13.56 -9.20
N TYR A 84 0.09 14.69 -9.17
CA TYR A 84 -0.13 15.84 -10.04
C TYR A 84 -0.33 15.45 -11.51
N TYR A 85 0.40 14.46 -12.00
CA TYR A 85 0.30 14.01 -13.39
C TYR A 85 -0.95 13.18 -13.69
N PHE A 86 -1.61 12.65 -12.66
CA PHE A 86 -2.90 11.97 -12.78
C PHE A 86 -4.08 12.93 -12.66
N GLN A 87 -3.84 14.17 -12.26
CA GLN A 87 -4.87 15.20 -12.14
C GLN A 87 -5.32 15.73 -13.50
N SER A 88 -6.54 16.26 -13.55
CA SER A 88 -7.10 16.93 -14.74
C SER A 88 -6.30 18.17 -15.16
N GLU A 89 -6.43 18.57 -16.43
CA GLU A 89 -5.75 19.78 -16.95
C GLU A 89 -6.09 21.05 -16.16
N MET A 90 -7.31 21.16 -15.63
CA MET A 90 -7.75 22.30 -14.82
C MET A 90 -6.93 22.39 -13.53
N VAL A 91 -6.81 21.27 -12.81
CA VAL A 91 -6.04 21.16 -11.57
C VAL A 91 -4.57 21.44 -11.82
N GLN A 92 -4.01 20.92 -12.93
CA GLN A 92 -2.62 21.17 -13.31
C GLN A 92 -2.35 22.65 -13.58
N ARG A 93 -3.28 23.34 -14.26
CA ARG A 93 -3.20 24.79 -14.51
C ARG A 93 -3.34 25.62 -13.24
N MET A 94 -4.23 25.23 -12.33
CA MET A 94 -4.41 25.91 -11.02
C MET A 94 -3.18 25.75 -10.12
N ALA A 95 -2.59 24.56 -10.12
CA ALA A 95 -1.38 24.28 -9.36
C ALA A 95 -0.15 25.02 -9.88
N GLY A 96 -0.05 25.27 -11.20
CA GLY A 96 1.13 25.90 -11.81
C GLY A 96 2.39 25.03 -11.74
N GLY A 97 2.23 23.71 -11.61
CA GLY A 97 3.32 22.72 -11.49
C GLY A 97 3.28 21.90 -10.20
N ILE A 98 4.14 20.88 -10.11
CA ILE A 98 4.18 19.91 -8.99
C ILE A 98 4.39 20.59 -7.62
N THR A 99 5.27 21.59 -7.56
CA THR A 99 5.60 22.27 -6.29
C THR A 99 4.44 23.14 -5.82
N GLY A 100 3.74 23.81 -6.74
CA GLY A 100 2.53 24.57 -6.44
C GLY A 100 1.38 23.65 -6.06
N TYR A 101 1.25 22.48 -6.72
CA TYR A 101 0.28 21.46 -6.37
C TYR A 101 0.41 20.99 -4.93
N VAL A 102 1.62 20.63 -4.47
CA VAL A 102 1.83 20.17 -3.09
C VAL A 102 1.60 21.30 -2.08
N LYS A 103 2.07 22.52 -2.36
CA LYS A 103 1.92 23.66 -1.44
C LYS A 103 0.47 24.12 -1.28
N ASN A 104 -0.28 24.11 -2.37
CA ASN A 104 -1.63 24.65 -2.43
C ASN A 104 -2.69 23.55 -2.52
N PHE A 105 -2.36 22.30 -2.21
CA PHE A 105 -3.21 21.14 -2.42
C PHE A 105 -4.62 21.34 -1.85
N VAL A 106 -4.72 21.79 -0.59
CA VAL A 106 -6.00 22.04 0.08
C VAL A 106 -6.81 23.13 -0.62
N SER A 107 -6.17 24.23 -1.00
CA SER A 107 -6.84 25.32 -1.73
C SER A 107 -7.33 24.87 -3.11
N ILE A 108 -6.57 24.03 -3.81
CA ILE A 108 -6.96 23.49 -5.11
C ILE A 108 -8.17 22.56 -4.97
N VAL A 109 -8.20 21.73 -3.92
CA VAL A 109 -9.36 20.88 -3.60
C VAL A 109 -10.58 21.73 -3.31
N ASP A 110 -10.46 22.74 -2.45
CA ASP A 110 -11.57 23.63 -2.08
C ASP A 110 -12.11 24.42 -3.29
N ASP A 111 -11.22 24.93 -4.14
CA ASP A 111 -11.61 25.67 -5.34
C ASP A 111 -12.33 24.73 -6.34
N VAL A 112 -11.82 23.52 -6.56
CA VAL A 112 -12.47 22.57 -7.47
C VAL A 112 -13.80 22.07 -6.91
N ASP A 113 -13.90 21.87 -5.60
CA ASP A 113 -15.19 21.56 -4.97
C ASP A 113 -16.18 22.69 -5.15
N ARG A 114 -15.75 23.94 -4.95
CA ARG A 114 -16.59 25.12 -5.07
C ARG A 114 -17.04 25.41 -6.51
N PHE A 115 -16.18 25.21 -7.50
CA PHE A 115 -16.46 25.57 -8.90
C PHE A 115 -17.01 24.41 -9.74
N VAL A 116 -16.66 23.17 -9.40
CA VAL A 116 -17.00 21.96 -10.18
C VAL A 116 -17.88 20.99 -9.39
N GLY A 117 -17.90 21.08 -8.06
CA GLY A 117 -18.65 20.17 -7.18
C GLY A 117 -17.97 18.81 -6.99
N ASN A 118 -16.67 18.70 -7.29
CA ASN A 118 -15.99 17.41 -7.39
C ASN A 118 -14.57 17.42 -6.79
N GLY A 119 -14.35 18.15 -5.70
CA GLY A 119 -13.02 18.26 -5.07
C GLY A 119 -12.50 16.92 -4.54
N MET A 120 -13.41 15.99 -4.23
CA MET A 120 -13.06 14.63 -3.78
C MET A 120 -12.29 13.82 -4.83
N ASP A 121 -12.49 14.07 -6.12
CA ASP A 121 -11.77 13.35 -7.18
C ASP A 121 -10.27 13.66 -7.16
N ILE A 122 -9.90 14.89 -6.80
CA ILE A 122 -8.49 15.28 -6.65
C ILE A 122 -7.83 14.47 -5.53
N ILE A 123 -8.53 14.32 -4.41
CA ILE A 123 -8.07 13.52 -3.27
C ILE A 123 -7.92 12.05 -3.68
N TRP A 124 -8.89 11.52 -4.42
CA TRP A 124 -8.85 10.14 -4.90
C TRP A 124 -7.68 9.90 -5.87
N ASP A 125 -7.46 10.80 -6.82
CA ASP A 125 -6.33 10.74 -7.75
C ASP A 125 -4.98 10.86 -7.01
N ALA A 126 -4.93 11.72 -5.98
CA ALA A 126 -3.78 11.83 -5.09
C ALA A 126 -3.47 10.52 -4.36
N MET A 127 -4.51 9.89 -3.81
CA MET A 127 -4.40 8.60 -3.14
C MET A 127 -3.97 7.48 -4.09
N ILE A 128 -4.51 7.44 -5.31
CA ILE A 128 -4.09 6.48 -6.34
C ILE A 128 -2.60 6.67 -6.64
N GLY A 129 -2.13 7.92 -6.77
CA GLY A 129 -0.70 8.20 -6.92
C GLY A 129 0.15 7.62 -5.79
N VAL A 130 -0.24 7.86 -4.53
CA VAL A 130 0.42 7.26 -3.36
C VAL A 130 0.47 5.74 -3.45
N VAL A 131 -0.63 5.08 -3.85
CA VAL A 131 -0.70 3.63 -3.99
C VAL A 131 0.26 3.11 -5.05
N VAL A 132 0.18 3.68 -6.24
CA VAL A 132 0.96 3.24 -7.40
C VAL A 132 2.44 3.37 -7.10
N PHE A 133 2.88 4.51 -6.58
CA PHE A 133 4.29 4.72 -6.27
C PHE A 133 4.77 3.93 -5.07
N MET A 134 3.92 3.68 -4.06
CA MET A 134 4.22 2.74 -2.96
C MET A 134 4.48 1.33 -3.48
N LEU A 135 3.64 0.85 -4.39
CA LEU A 135 3.79 -0.47 -5.01
C LEU A 135 5.06 -0.56 -5.85
N ILE A 136 5.35 0.46 -6.66
CA ILE A 136 6.59 0.54 -7.44
C ILE A 136 7.81 0.52 -6.52
N GLY A 137 7.83 1.36 -5.49
CA GLY A 137 8.92 1.42 -4.50
C GLY A 137 9.12 0.09 -3.78
N GLY A 138 8.02 -0.56 -3.37
CA GLY A 138 8.05 -1.88 -2.76
C GLY A 138 8.56 -2.96 -3.71
N ALA A 139 8.17 -2.94 -4.99
CA ALA A 139 8.65 -3.88 -6.00
C ALA A 139 10.15 -3.72 -6.25
N ILE A 140 10.63 -2.48 -6.42
CA ILE A 140 12.07 -2.18 -6.58
C ILE A 140 12.85 -2.69 -5.38
N GLY A 141 12.39 -2.37 -4.17
CA GLY A 141 13.07 -2.79 -2.95
C GLY A 141 13.06 -4.31 -2.75
N TYR A 142 12.02 -5.00 -3.21
CA TYR A 142 11.99 -6.47 -3.25
C TYR A 142 13.05 -7.05 -4.19
N PHE A 143 13.14 -6.54 -5.42
CA PHE A 143 14.13 -7.03 -6.40
C PHE A 143 15.57 -6.73 -5.97
N MET A 144 15.82 -5.58 -5.32
CA MET A 144 17.13 -5.24 -4.76
C MET A 144 17.56 -6.15 -3.61
N ASP A 145 16.60 -6.63 -2.81
CA ASP A 145 16.91 -7.56 -1.71
C ASP A 145 17.09 -9.00 -2.24
N ALA A 146 16.29 -9.38 -3.23
CA ALA A 146 16.41 -10.67 -3.91
C ALA A 146 17.73 -10.84 -4.69
N SER A 147 18.24 -9.77 -5.32
CA SER A 147 19.51 -9.82 -6.07
C SER A 147 20.72 -9.98 -5.15
N LYS A 148 20.74 -9.32 -3.98
CA LYS A 148 21.79 -9.46 -2.98
C LYS A 148 21.89 -10.87 -2.39
N ARG A 149 20.74 -11.55 -2.18
CA ARG A 149 20.75 -12.93 -1.68
C ARG A 149 21.34 -13.91 -2.69
N LYS A 150 21.18 -13.65 -4.00
CA LYS A 150 21.81 -14.45 -5.06
C LYS A 150 23.31 -14.18 -5.21
N SER A 151 23.78 -12.94 -5.05
CA SER A 151 25.20 -12.63 -5.19
C SER A 151 26.03 -13.21 -4.05
N GLY A 152 25.56 -13.13 -2.80
CA GLY A 152 26.27 -13.69 -1.65
C GLY A 152 26.39 -15.23 -1.64
N GLN A 153 25.61 -15.93 -2.47
CA GLN A 153 25.67 -17.39 -2.61
C GLN A 153 26.64 -17.85 -3.71
N ASN A 154 27.08 -16.94 -4.58
CA ASN A 154 28.07 -17.21 -5.62
C ASN A 154 29.52 -16.93 -5.16
N ASP A 155 29.71 -16.11 -4.12
CA ASP A 155 31.04 -15.81 -3.56
C ASP A 155 31.57 -16.89 -2.59
N GLU A 156 30.75 -17.90 -2.25
CA GLU A 156 31.12 -19.05 -1.38
C GLU A 156 31.40 -20.35 -2.17
N LYS A 157 31.52 -20.29 -3.50
CA LYS A 157 31.96 -21.43 -4.35
C LYS A 157 33.31 -21.16 -4.96
#